data_AF-A0A520J7R0-F1
#
_entry.id   AF-A0A520J7R0-F1
#
_cell.length_a   1.000
_cell.length_b   1.000
_cell.length_c   1.000
_cell.angle_alpha   90.00
_cell.angle_beta   90.00
_cell.angle_gamma   90.00
#
_symmetry.space_group_name_H-M   'P 1'
#
loop_
_entity.id
_entity.type
_entity.pdbx_description
1 polymer ?
#
loop_
_entity_poly.entity_id
_entity_poly.type
_entity_poly.pdbx_seq_one_letter_code
_entity_poly.pdbx_strand_id
1 'polypeptide(L)' 'AGTVTDWSRESWEAAHTAYAAALGGDACGAVPARVKMDDATIAKMVPVSREEIRRGGIRLAKLLDKALG' A
#
# COMPACT_ATOMS: atom_id res chain seq x y z
N ALA A 1 6.55 -2.11 -13.73
CA ALA A 1 7.24 -1.06 -14.50
C ALA A 1 6.28 0.12 -14.58
N GLY A 2 6.76 1.36 -14.69
CA GLY A 2 5.88 2.54 -14.71
C GLY A 2 6.64 3.81 -14.30
N THR A 3 5.99 4.95 -14.43
CA THR A 3 6.46 6.25 -13.95
C THR A 3 6.15 6.45 -12.46
N VAL A 4 6.68 7.51 -11.84
CA VAL A 4 6.31 7.88 -10.47
C VAL A 4 4.80 8.09 -10.34
N THR A 5 4.15 8.69 -11.33
CA THR A 5 2.70 8.90 -11.34
C THR A 5 1.93 7.58 -11.33
N ASP A 6 2.41 6.55 -12.02
CA ASP A 6 1.79 5.22 -12.00
C ASP A 6 1.95 4.58 -10.62
N TRP A 7 3.12 4.72 -10.01
CA TRP A 7 3.35 4.19 -8.67
C TRP A 7 2.50 4.91 -7.62
N SER A 8 2.28 6.22 -7.76
CA SER A 8 1.37 6.96 -6.89
C SER A 8 -0.07 6.47 -6.99
N ARG A 9 -0.54 6.11 -8.20
CA ARG A 9 -1.87 5.50 -8.37
C ARG A 9 -1.95 4.14 -7.69
N GLU A 10 -0.95 3.27 -7.90
CA GLU A 10 -0.92 1.96 -7.25
C GLU A 10 -0.88 2.07 -5.71
N SER A 11 -0.08 2.99 -5.17
CA SER A 11 -0.02 3.21 -3.72
C SER A 11 -1.32 3.81 -3.18
N TRP A 12 -2.04 4.61 -3.97
CA TRP A 12 -3.38 5.09 -3.60
C TRP A 12 -4.39 3.94 -3.52
N GLU A 13 -4.39 3.01 -4.48
CA GLU A 13 -5.24 1.82 -4.46
C GLU A 13 -4.93 0.90 -3.26
N ALA A 14 -3.63 0.71 -2.97
CA ALA A 14 -3.18 -0.03 -1.78
C ALA A 14 -3.65 0.65 -0.49
N ALA A 15 -3.53 1.98 -0.39
CA ALA A 15 -4.02 2.75 0.74
C ALA A 15 -5.54 2.64 0.88
N HIS A 16 -6.30 2.73 -0.21
CA HIS A 16 -7.75 2.56 -0.21
C HIS A 16 -8.15 1.17 0.34
N THR A 17 -7.41 0.12 -0.01
CA THR A 17 -7.62 -1.22 0.55
C THR A 17 -7.32 -1.25 2.05
N ALA A 18 -6.20 -0.64 2.49
CA ALA A 18 -5.81 -0.61 3.88
C ALA A 18 -6.80 0.17 4.76
N TYR A 19 -7.29 1.32 4.29
CA TYR A 19 -8.29 2.11 5.00
C TYR A 19 -9.64 1.42 5.04
N ALA A 20 -10.07 0.75 3.96
CA ALA A 20 -11.28 -0.07 3.98
C ALA A 20 -11.21 -1.16 5.06
N ALA A 21 -10.06 -1.86 5.15
CA ALA A 21 -9.83 -2.87 6.17
C ALA A 21 -9.83 -2.29 7.59
N ALA A 22 -9.22 -1.12 7.77
CA ALA A 22 -9.12 -0.45 9.07
C ALA A 22 -10.50 0.10 9.53
N LEU A 23 -11.26 0.70 8.63
CA LEU A 23 -12.57 1.29 8.92
C LEU A 23 -13.71 0.27 8.93
N GLY A 24 -13.46 -0.96 8.45
CA GLY A 24 -14.46 -2.02 8.36
C GLY A 24 -15.50 -1.79 7.26
N GLY A 25 -15.15 -1.06 6.20
CA GLY A 25 -16.08 -0.66 5.16
C GLY A 25 -15.47 0.26 4.11
N ASP A 26 -16.15 1.36 3.80
CA ASP A 26 -15.69 2.35 2.83
C ASP A 26 -14.43 3.08 3.33
N ALA A 27 -13.38 3.08 2.51
CA ALA A 27 -12.11 3.74 2.80
C ALA A 27 -12.22 5.27 2.86
N CYS A 28 -13.22 5.84 2.18
CA CYS A 28 -13.52 7.26 2.16
C CYS A 28 -14.76 7.62 3.00
N GLY A 29 -15.24 6.67 3.81
CA GLY A 29 -16.40 6.83 4.67
C GLY A 29 -16.12 7.59 5.97
N ALA A 30 -17.09 7.55 6.89
CA ALA A 30 -16.95 8.18 8.19
C ALA A 30 -15.80 7.57 9.00
N VAL A 31 -14.94 8.42 9.54
CA VAL A 31 -13.77 7.99 10.32
C VAL A 31 -14.12 8.01 11.81
N PRO A 32 -14.06 6.88 12.53
CA PRO A 32 -14.27 6.85 13.96
C PRO A 32 -13.08 7.50 14.69
N ALA A 33 -13.31 8.03 15.89
CA ALA A 33 -12.26 8.67 16.69
C ALA A 33 -11.08 7.73 17.03
N ARG A 34 -11.33 6.42 17.04
CA ARG A 34 -10.29 5.40 17.19
C ARG A 34 -10.60 4.19 16.32
N VAL A 35 -9.62 3.78 15.53
CA VAL A 35 -9.65 2.55 14.74
C VAL A 35 -8.91 1.45 15.49
N LYS A 36 -9.39 0.21 15.36
CA LYS A 36 -8.71 -0.99 15.86
C LYS A 36 -8.70 -2.03 14.76
N MET A 37 -7.52 -2.57 14.45
CA MET A 37 -7.38 -3.77 13.63
C MET A 37 -7.11 -4.94 14.56
N ASP A 38 -7.90 -6.01 14.44
CA ASP A 38 -7.63 -7.27 15.12
C ASP A 38 -6.61 -8.11 14.33
N ASP A 39 -6.13 -9.20 14.94
CA ASP A 39 -5.14 -10.08 14.33
C ASP A 39 -5.63 -10.68 13.01
N ALA A 40 -6.94 -10.95 12.90
CA ALA A 40 -7.53 -11.46 11.66
C ALA A 40 -7.46 -10.43 10.52
N THR A 41 -7.73 -9.16 10.83
CA THR A 41 -7.63 -8.05 9.86
C THR A 41 -6.18 -7.77 9.51
N ILE A 42 -5.28 -7.79 10.49
CA ILE A 42 -3.83 -7.66 10.26
C ILE A 42 -3.34 -8.78 9.34
N ALA A 43 -3.70 -10.03 9.59
CA ALA A 43 -3.27 -11.17 8.78
C ALA A 43 -3.69 -11.02 7.31
N LYS A 44 -4.87 -10.43 7.04
CA LYS A 44 -5.32 -10.12 5.68
C LYS A 44 -4.51 -9.01 5.01
N MET A 45 -3.98 -8.05 5.78
CA MET A 45 -3.20 -6.92 5.25
C MET A 45 -1.71 -7.21 5.11
N VAL A 46 -1.15 -8.18 5.84
CA VAL A 46 0.24 -8.66 5.67
C VAL A 46 0.64 -8.87 4.20
N PRO A 47 -0.13 -9.59 3.36
CA PRO A 47 0.24 -9.77 1.95
C PRO A 47 0.26 -8.46 1.16
N VAL A 48 -0.63 -7.51 1.44
CA VAL A 48 -0.65 -6.18 0.79
C VAL A 48 0.64 -5.42 1.11
N SER A 49 1.01 -5.35 2.40
CA SER A 49 2.26 -4.69 2.81
C SER A 49 3.51 -5.35 2.22
N ARG A 50 3.54 -6.69 2.15
CA ARG A 50 4.66 -7.43 1.53
C ARG A 50 4.81 -7.11 0.04
N GLU A 51 3.69 -6.97 -0.67
CA GLU A 51 3.70 -6.64 -2.09
C GLU A 51 4.24 -5.21 -2.33
N GLU A 52 3.84 -4.25 -1.51
CA GLU A 52 4.36 -2.87 -1.62
C GLU A 52 5.87 -2.80 -1.33
N ILE A 53 6.37 -3.56 -0.34
CA ILE A 53 7.81 -3.69 -0.08
C ILE A 53 8.53 -4.26 -1.31
N ARG A 54 8.01 -5.35 -1.89
CA ARG A 54 8.59 -6.00 -3.06
C ARG A 54 8.65 -5.05 -4.26
N ARG A 55 7.55 -4.34 -4.54
CA ARG A 55 7.47 -3.34 -5.63
C ARG A 55 8.46 -2.21 -5.40
N GLY A 56 8.51 -1.66 -4.19
CA GLY A 56 9.44 -0.60 -3.81
C GLY A 56 10.90 -0.99 -4.02
N GLY A 57 11.29 -2.17 -3.55
CA GLY A 57 12.66 -2.69 -3.71
C GLY A 57 13.08 -2.82 -5.18
N ILE A 58 12.22 -3.42 -6.02
CA ILE A 58 12.50 -3.58 -7.46
C ILE A 58 12.57 -2.23 -8.19
N ARG A 59 11.69 -1.28 -7.82
CA ARG A 59 11.69 0.07 -8.41
C ARG A 59 12.95 0.83 -8.06
N LEU A 60 13.37 0.78 -6.80
CA LEU A 60 14.61 1.40 -6.34
C LEU A 60 15.82 0.82 -7.07
N ALA A 61 15.93 -0.50 -7.15
CA ALA A 61 17.02 -1.15 -7.89
C ALA A 61 17.13 -0.64 -9.32
N LYS A 62 16.00 -0.56 -10.05
CA LYS A 62 15.96 -0.02 -11.41
C LYS A 62 16.35 1.46 -11.53
N LEU A 63 15.99 2.28 -10.54
CA LEU A 63 16.40 3.69 -10.50
C LEU A 63 17.90 3.82 -10.29
N LEU A 64 18.47 3.01 -9.40
CA LEU A 64 19.91 2.97 -9.14
C LEU A 64 20.67 2.48 -10.38
N ASP A 65 20.23 1.39 -11.02
CA ASP A 65 20.84 0.88 -12.25
C ASP A 65 20.85 1.95 -13.35
N LYS A 66 19.76 2.71 -13.50
CA LYS A 66 19.68 3.79 -14.50
C LYS A 66 20.58 4.98 -14.17
N ALA A 67 20.80 5.27 -12.88
CA ALA A 67 21.55 6.45 -12.44
C ALA A 67 23.06 6.19 -12.37
N LEU A 68 23.46 4.95 -12.09
CA LEU A 68 24.84 4.58 -11.75
C LEU A 68 25.47 3.57 -12.72
N GLY A 69 24.66 2.85 -13.51
CA GLY A 69 25.11 1.88 -14.51
C GLY A 69 25.24 2.49 -15.90
#